data_AF-A0A978UYB3-F1
#
_entry.id   AF-A0A978UYB3-F1
#
_cell.length_a   1.000
_cell.length_b   1.000
_cell.length_c   1.000
_cell.angle_alpha   90.00
_cell.angle_beta   90.00
_cell.angle_gamma   90.00
#
_symmetry.space_group_name_H-M   'P 1'
#
loop_
_entity.id
_entity.type
_entity.pdbx_description
1 polymer ?
#
loop_
_entity_poly.entity_id
_entity_poly.type
_entity_poly.pdbx_seq_one_letter_code
_entity_poly.pdbx_strand_id
1 'polypeptide(L)'
;MPAWHLSFFRPDRIMDMVTLSVPYHPRSPNTESVESLQRIAWRWVSCRSVSDTLFYNAISCGFSSLGEKGPGKAERAFAKYDYLTVFKKFLLLTDQVFLAPPVMEIIDYMETPASLPPWISEEELKVYADKNRELLAPWQG
;
A
#
# COMPACT_ATOMS: atom_id res chain seq x y z
N MET A 1 2.55 -9.29 -6.74
CA MET A 1 2.55 -10.72 -6.39
C MET A 1 1.99 -11.67 -7.45
N PRO A 2 0.88 -11.37 -8.17
CA PRO A 2 0.31 -12.31 -9.14
C PRO A 2 1.30 -12.77 -10.22
N ALA A 3 2.16 -11.86 -10.71
CA ALA A 3 3.22 -12.19 -11.67
C ALA A 3 4.16 -13.28 -11.15
N TRP A 4 4.69 -13.15 -9.93
CA TRP A 4 5.50 -14.20 -9.28
C TRP A 4 4.79 -15.55 -9.23
N HIS A 5 3.50 -15.56 -8.84
CA HIS A 5 2.73 -16.81 -8.75
C HIS A 5 2.54 -17.44 -10.13
N LEU A 6 2.20 -16.63 -11.14
CA LEU A 6 2.04 -17.13 -12.50
C LEU A 6 3.34 -17.72 -13.05
N SER A 7 4.49 -17.06 -12.80
CA SER A 7 5.80 -17.55 -13.26
C SER A 7 6.20 -18.88 -12.64
N PHE A 8 5.88 -19.11 -11.36
CA PHE A 8 6.19 -20.38 -10.71
C PHE A 8 5.21 -21.49 -11.08
N PHE A 9 3.91 -21.18 -11.23
CA PHE A 9 2.92 -22.19 -11.57
C PHE A 9 2.89 -22.53 -13.06
N ARG A 10 3.21 -21.57 -13.94
CA ARG A 10 3.16 -21.69 -15.40
C ARG A 10 4.41 -21.11 -16.06
N PRO A 11 5.61 -21.65 -15.76
CA PRO A 11 6.84 -21.18 -16.37
C PRO A 11 6.84 -21.37 -17.90
N ASP A 12 6.05 -22.33 -18.40
CA ASP A 12 5.84 -22.56 -19.83
C ASP A 12 5.18 -21.39 -20.57
N ARG A 13 4.55 -20.46 -19.83
CA ARG A 13 3.81 -19.32 -20.38
C ARG A 13 4.53 -17.99 -20.21
N ILE A 14 5.66 -17.96 -19.51
CA ILE A 14 6.41 -16.73 -19.23
C ILE A 14 7.85 -16.96 -19.64
N MET A 15 8.26 -16.26 -20.70
CA MET A 15 9.64 -16.28 -21.17
C MET A 15 10.53 -15.41 -20.27
N ASP A 16 10.10 -14.18 -20.00
CA ASP A 16 10.80 -13.22 -19.16
C ASP A 16 9.81 -12.39 -18.36
N MET A 17 10.25 -11.85 -17.21
CA MET A 17 9.42 -11.05 -16.32
C MET A 17 10.17 -9.82 -15.82
N VAL A 18 9.60 -8.64 -16.08
CA VAL A 18 10.05 -7.37 -15.50
C VAL A 18 9.12 -7.01 -14.35
N THR A 19 9.66 -6.98 -13.13
CA THR A 19 8.90 -6.62 -11.93
C THR A 19 9.19 -5.18 -11.53
N LEU A 20 8.13 -4.38 -11.38
CA LEU A 20 8.22 -3.04 -10.84
C LEU A 20 7.83 -3.07 -9.35
N SER A 21 8.64 -2.41 -8.53
CA SER A 21 8.46 -2.26 -7.09
C SER A 21 8.61 -3.56 -6.28
N VAL A 22 7.83 -4.64 -6.51
CA VAL A 22 7.76 -5.83 -5.60
C VAL A 22 8.86 -6.85 -5.91
N PRO A 23 9.90 -7.02 -5.07
CA PRO A 23 10.79 -8.15 -5.24
C PRO A 23 10.10 -9.45 -4.82
N TYR A 24 10.65 -10.59 -5.26
CA TYR A 24 10.20 -11.89 -4.79
C TYR A 24 10.53 -12.05 -3.30
N HIS A 25 9.55 -12.50 -2.52
CA HIS A 25 9.73 -12.81 -1.11
C HIS A 25 9.51 -14.31 -0.90
N PRO A 26 10.57 -15.09 -0.62
CA PRO A 26 10.45 -16.51 -0.32
C PRO A 26 9.52 -16.75 0.88
N ARG A 27 8.66 -17.78 0.80
CA ARG A 27 7.78 -18.15 1.90
C ARG A 27 8.59 -18.73 3.05
N SER A 28 8.43 -18.18 4.26
CA SER A 28 8.95 -18.79 5.48
C SER A 28 8.10 -20.03 5.84
N PRO A 29 8.69 -21.19 6.12
CA PRO A 29 7.95 -22.35 6.63
C PRO A 29 7.51 -22.15 8.08
N ASN A 30 8.12 -21.21 8.81
CA ASN A 30 7.98 -21.06 10.25
C ASN A 30 7.25 -19.79 10.67
N THR A 31 6.71 -19.02 9.72
CA THR A 31 6.11 -17.72 10.02
C THR A 31 5.04 -17.41 8.98
N GLU A 32 3.86 -16.97 9.44
CA GLU A 32 2.79 -16.58 8.54
C GLU A 32 3.17 -15.36 7.71
N SER A 33 2.55 -15.17 6.55
CA SER A 33 2.98 -14.13 5.59
C SER A 33 2.82 -12.72 6.16
N VAL A 34 1.71 -12.46 6.86
CA VAL A 34 1.45 -11.15 7.50
C VAL A 34 2.44 -10.88 8.63
N GLU A 35 2.72 -11.89 9.46
CA GLU A 35 3.70 -11.80 10.54
C GLU A 35 5.13 -11.65 9.99
N SER A 36 5.44 -12.33 8.89
CA SER A 36 6.72 -12.19 8.18
C SER A 36 6.90 -10.77 7.65
N LEU A 37 5.86 -10.19 7.05
CA LEU A 37 5.87 -8.79 6.59
C LEU A 37 6.01 -7.81 7.75
N GLN A 38 5.33 -8.05 8.88
CA GLN A 38 5.51 -7.25 10.10
C GLN A 38 6.95 -7.33 10.63
N ARG A 39 7.54 -8.52 10.65
CA ARG A 39 8.91 -8.76 11.11
C ARG A 39 9.95 -8.15 10.18
N ILE A 40 9.71 -8.22 8.87
CA ILE A 40 10.49 -7.50 7.85
C ILE A 40 10.38 -6.00 8.16
N ALA A 41 9.18 -5.42 8.23
CA ALA A 41 8.99 -4.01 8.55
C ALA A 41 9.81 -3.55 9.76
N TRP A 42 9.77 -4.31 10.87
CA TRP A 42 10.56 -4.02 12.07
C TRP A 42 12.07 -4.12 11.84
N ARG A 43 12.54 -5.19 11.18
CA ARG A 43 13.96 -5.43 10.90
C ARG A 43 14.54 -4.34 9.97
N TRP A 44 13.78 -3.83 9.01
CA TRP A 44 14.22 -2.77 8.11
C TRP A 44 14.19 -1.37 8.76
N VAL A 45 13.24 -1.10 9.67
CA VAL A 45 13.25 0.11 10.52
C VAL A 45 14.49 0.15 11.43
N SER A 46 14.97 -1.01 11.90
CA SER A 46 16.21 -1.09 12.69
C SER A 46 17.51 -0.99 11.85
N CYS A 47 17.45 -1.25 10.54
CA CYS A 47 18.59 -1.16 9.63
C CYS A 47 18.61 0.19 8.89
N ARG A 48 18.67 1.31 9.63
CA ARG A 48 18.66 2.67 9.08
C ARG A 48 20.06 3.12 8.60
N SER A 49 20.71 2.30 7.79
CA SER A 49 21.79 2.74 6.92
C SER A 49 21.85 1.79 5.73
N VAL A 50 21.96 2.35 4.53
CA VAL A 50 22.12 1.66 3.23
C VAL A 50 20.81 1.48 2.43
N SER A 51 20.55 2.52 1.63
CA SER A 51 19.98 2.58 0.27
C SER A 51 18.61 1.95 -0.03
N ASP A 52 17.71 2.84 -0.45
CA ASP A 52 16.70 2.73 -1.52
C ASP A 52 16.09 1.34 -1.75
N THR A 53 14.88 1.13 -1.20
CA THR A 53 13.67 0.57 -1.86
C THR A 53 12.59 0.38 -0.79
N LEU A 54 11.68 1.34 -0.60
CA LEU A 54 10.73 1.35 0.53
C LEU A 54 9.28 1.61 0.11
N PHE A 55 8.64 0.62 -0.53
CA PHE A 55 7.21 0.71 -0.89
C PHE A 55 6.34 -0.43 -0.30
N TYR A 56 6.93 -1.46 0.34
CA TYR A 56 6.24 -2.75 0.58
C TYR A 56 5.52 -2.94 1.90
N ASN A 57 6.01 -2.39 3.01
CA ASN A 57 5.69 -2.93 4.33
C ASN A 57 4.51 -2.27 5.05
N ALA A 58 3.92 -1.28 4.41
CA ALA A 58 3.01 -0.37 5.08
C ALA A 58 1.54 -0.60 4.74
N ILE A 59 1.24 -1.11 3.55
CA ILE A 59 -0.14 -1.43 3.16
C ILE A 59 -0.67 -2.59 4.02
N SER A 60 0.15 -3.58 4.38
CA SER A 60 -0.30 -4.69 5.24
C SER A 60 -0.43 -4.29 6.72
N CYS A 61 0.35 -3.32 7.21
CA CYS A 61 0.39 -2.96 8.62
C CYS A 61 -0.51 -1.76 8.97
N GLY A 62 -0.64 -0.79 8.05
CA GLY A 62 -1.45 0.42 8.24
C GLY A 62 -2.95 0.14 8.39
N PHE A 63 -3.46 -0.94 7.81
CA PHE A 63 -4.84 -1.39 8.03
C PHE A 63 -5.05 -2.17 9.33
N SER A 64 -3.98 -2.47 10.06
CA SER A 64 -3.99 -3.32 11.25
C SER A 64 -3.45 -2.62 12.51
N SER A 65 -3.02 -1.35 12.43
CA SER A 65 -2.26 -0.65 13.49
C SER A 65 -3.07 -0.40 14.77
N LEU A 66 -4.38 -0.21 14.64
CA LEU A 66 -5.28 0.11 15.77
C LEU A 66 -5.84 -1.12 16.54
N GLY A 67 -5.21 -2.29 16.44
CA GLY A 67 -5.60 -3.51 17.18
C GLY A 67 -6.91 -4.18 16.71
N GLU A 68 -7.78 -3.43 16.04
CA GLU A 68 -9.00 -3.93 15.41
C GLU A 68 -8.67 -4.49 14.02
N LYS A 69 -8.83 -5.81 13.85
CA LYS A 69 -8.75 -6.52 12.57
C LYS A 69 -10.18 -6.82 12.11
N GLY A 70 -10.57 -6.34 10.95
CA GLY A 70 -11.88 -6.64 10.39
C GLY A 70 -12.09 -6.00 9.02
N PRO A 71 -12.95 -6.59 8.16
CA PRO A 71 -13.34 -5.98 6.91
C PRO A 71 -13.99 -4.61 7.16
N GLY A 72 -13.83 -3.67 6.22
CA GLY A 72 -14.50 -2.36 6.29
C GLY A 72 -13.77 -1.29 7.10
N LYS A 73 -12.69 -1.60 7.84
CA LYS A 73 -11.96 -0.60 8.64
C LYS A 73 -11.18 0.39 7.76
N ALA A 74 -10.44 -0.15 6.80
CA ALA A 74 -9.74 0.60 5.77
C ALA A 74 -10.70 1.54 5.03
N GLU A 75 -11.82 0.96 4.61
CA GLU A 75 -12.88 1.58 3.86
C GLU A 75 -13.51 2.74 4.65
N ARG A 76 -13.81 2.53 5.94
CA ARG A 76 -14.31 3.58 6.85
C ARG A 76 -13.28 4.70 7.07
N ALA A 77 -12.00 4.36 7.19
CA ALA A 77 -10.95 5.37 7.33
C ALA A 77 -10.83 6.24 6.07
N PHE A 78 -10.90 5.63 4.89
CA PHE A 78 -10.86 6.34 3.61
C PHE A 78 -12.12 7.16 3.35
N ALA A 79 -13.28 6.69 3.80
CA ALA A 79 -14.55 7.39 3.66
C ALA A 79 -14.60 8.77 4.36
N LYS A 80 -13.66 9.06 5.26
CA LYS A 80 -13.50 10.40 5.86
C LYS A 80 -13.06 11.47 4.85
N TYR A 81 -12.47 11.07 3.73
CA TYR A 81 -11.91 11.96 2.70
C TYR A 81 -12.63 11.78 1.36
N ASP A 82 -12.61 12.81 0.52
CA ASP A 82 -13.00 12.64 -0.87
C ASP A 82 -11.98 11.76 -1.62
N TYR A 83 -12.45 11.00 -2.61
CA TYR A 83 -11.62 10.05 -3.34
C TYR A 83 -10.42 10.71 -4.03
N LEU A 84 -10.56 11.94 -4.51
CA LEU A 84 -9.47 12.67 -5.14
C LEU A 84 -8.35 12.93 -4.11
N THR A 85 -8.69 13.32 -2.89
CA THR A 85 -7.75 13.46 -1.77
C THR A 85 -7.09 12.12 -1.41
N VAL A 86 -7.86 11.02 -1.36
CA VAL A 86 -7.29 9.69 -1.11
C VAL A 86 -6.24 9.34 -2.18
N PHE A 87 -6.57 9.49 -3.46
CA PHE A 87 -5.63 9.19 -4.55
C PHE A 87 -4.44 10.15 -4.58
N LYS A 88 -4.63 11.44 -4.27
CA LYS A 88 -3.53 12.40 -4.11
C LYS A 88 -2.56 11.92 -3.02
N LYS A 89 -3.05 11.54 -1.84
CA LYS A 89 -2.20 11.05 -0.74
C LYS A 89 -1.41 9.80 -1.14
N PHE A 90 -2.03 8.82 -1.80
CA PHE A 90 -1.38 7.54 -2.14
C PHE A 90 -0.43 7.61 -3.35
N LEU A 91 -0.84 8.27 -4.44
CA LEU A 91 -0.06 8.31 -5.68
C LEU A 91 1.10 9.30 -5.62
N LEU A 92 0.98 10.32 -4.78
CA LEU A 92 1.99 11.36 -4.61
C LEU A 92 2.79 11.18 -3.31
N LEU A 93 2.68 10.02 -2.67
CA LEU A 93 3.46 9.69 -1.48
C LEU A 93 4.95 9.69 -1.84
N THR A 94 5.70 10.63 -1.26
CA THR A 94 7.16 10.70 -1.37
C THR A 94 7.87 10.16 -0.13
N ASP A 95 7.14 10.01 0.97
CA ASP A 95 7.72 9.52 2.22
C ASP A 95 8.15 8.06 2.09
N GLN A 96 9.42 7.83 2.41
CA GLN A 96 10.00 6.49 2.37
C GLN A 96 9.52 5.60 3.53
N VAL A 97 8.84 6.15 4.53
CA VAL A 97 8.35 5.39 5.68
C VAL A 97 6.83 5.51 5.74
N PHE A 98 6.16 4.51 5.19
CA PHE A 98 4.70 4.47 5.15
C PHE A 98 4.11 3.84 6.44
N LEU A 99 4.74 4.06 7.60
CA LEU A 99 4.30 3.46 8.88
C LEU A 99 3.57 4.51 9.74
N ALA A 100 2.25 4.42 9.78
CA ALA A 100 1.46 5.22 10.73
C ALA A 100 1.76 4.78 12.19
N PRO A 101 1.83 5.73 13.13
CA PRO A 101 1.80 5.44 14.56
C PRO A 101 0.60 4.54 14.95
N PRO A 102 0.71 3.70 15.99
CA PRO A 102 -0.35 2.78 16.40
C PRO A 102 -1.68 3.44 16.78
N VAL A 103 -1.66 4.75 17.01
CA VAL A 103 -2.81 5.56 17.47
C VAL A 103 -3.61 6.17 16.33
N MET A 104 -3.17 6.04 15.08
CA MET A 104 -3.80 6.68 13.94
C MET A 104 -3.87 5.76 12.72
N GLU A 105 -4.86 6.00 11.87
CA GLU A 105 -4.98 5.33 10.58
C GLU A 105 -3.98 5.91 9.59
N ILE A 106 -3.54 5.08 8.66
CA ILE A 106 -2.50 5.46 7.69
C ILE A 106 -2.91 6.64 6.79
N ILE A 107 -4.20 6.74 6.46
CA ILE A 107 -4.74 7.85 5.66
C ILE A 107 -4.72 9.19 6.40
N ASP A 108 -4.91 9.15 7.72
CA ASP A 108 -4.86 10.32 8.58
C ASP A 108 -3.42 10.78 8.81
N TYR A 109 -2.44 9.85 8.68
CA TYR A 109 -1.01 10.14 8.82
C TYR A 109 -0.39 10.75 7.56
N MET A 110 -0.86 10.36 6.38
CA MET A 110 -0.34 10.90 5.12
C MET A 110 -0.66 12.39 4.98
N GLU A 111 0.32 13.16 4.52
CA GLU A 111 0.11 14.54 4.10
C GLU A 111 -0.56 14.59 2.73
N THR A 112 -1.41 15.61 2.50
CA THR A 112 -1.96 15.87 1.15
C THR A 112 -1.04 16.86 0.44
N PRO A 113 -0.39 16.49 -0.68
CA PRO A 113 0.49 17.41 -1.37
C PRO A 113 -0.25 18.63 -1.90
N ALA A 114 0.35 19.81 -1.72
CA ALA A 114 -0.23 21.08 -2.15
C ALA A 114 -0.13 21.30 -3.68
N SER A 115 0.78 20.60 -4.35
CA SER A 115 0.99 20.72 -5.80
C SER A 115 1.18 19.35 -6.45
N LEU A 116 0.85 19.26 -7.72
CA LEU A 116 1.00 18.03 -8.52
C LEU A 116 2.36 18.01 -9.20
N PRO A 117 3.05 16.85 -9.20
CA PRO A 117 4.26 16.68 -9.99
C PRO A 117 3.92 16.60 -11.50
N PRO A 118 4.89 16.85 -12.39
CA PRO A 118 4.62 16.97 -13.83
C PRO A 118 4.20 15.68 -14.53
N TRP A 119 4.27 14.53 -13.86
CA TRP A 119 3.94 13.22 -14.44
C TRP A 119 2.46 12.85 -14.32
N ILE A 120 1.64 13.64 -13.61
CA ILE A 120 0.22 13.36 -13.43
C ILE A 120 -0.61 14.65 -13.34
N SER A 121 -1.74 14.66 -14.04
CA SER A 121 -2.70 15.77 -14.00
C SER A 121 -3.85 15.53 -13.02
N GLU A 122 -4.62 16.59 -12.73
CA GLU A 122 -5.80 16.48 -11.87
C GLU A 122 -6.94 15.70 -12.54
N GLU A 123 -7.05 15.78 -13.86
CA GLU A 123 -8.01 15.02 -14.67
C GLU A 123 -7.72 13.52 -14.60
N GLU A 124 -6.44 13.12 -14.67
CA GLU A 124 -6.04 11.73 -14.51
C GLU A 124 -6.37 11.20 -13.10
N LEU A 125 -6.09 12.00 -12.07
CA LEU A 125 -6.49 11.69 -10.68
C LEU A 125 -8.00 11.51 -10.53
N LYS A 126 -8.81 12.32 -11.22
CA LYS A 126 -10.28 12.17 -11.23
C LYS A 126 -10.72 10.84 -11.84
N VAL A 127 -10.06 10.35 -12.89
CA VAL A 127 -10.38 9.02 -13.46
C VAL A 127 -10.21 7.92 -12.41
N TYR A 128 -9.15 7.97 -11.60
CA TYR A 128 -8.97 7.02 -10.50
C TYR A 128 -10.04 7.20 -9.41
N ALA A 129 -10.33 8.44 -9.03
CA ALA A 129 -11.32 8.75 -8.01
C ALA A 129 -12.73 8.26 -8.40
N ASP A 130 -13.18 8.59 -9.62
CA ASP A 130 -14.52 8.26 -10.11
C ASP A 130 -14.71 6.74 -10.24
N LYS A 131 -13.70 6.03 -10.74
CA LYS A 131 -13.73 4.56 -10.85
C LYS A 131 -13.92 3.86 -9.50
N ASN A 132 -13.44 4.46 -8.41
CA ASN A 132 -13.51 3.85 -7.08
C ASN A 132 -14.69 4.38 -6.24
N ARG A 133 -15.48 5.32 -6.79
CA ARG A 133 -16.59 5.96 -6.07
C ARG A 133 -17.65 4.97 -5.58
N GLU A 134 -17.92 3.95 -6.39
CA GLU A 134 -18.94 2.93 -6.11
C GLU A 134 -18.47 1.86 -5.13
N LEU A 135 -17.14 1.71 -4.92
CA LEU A 135 -16.57 0.63 -4.11
C LEU A 135 -16.73 0.87 -2.59
N LEU A 136 -16.75 2.12 -2.14
CA LEU A 136 -16.94 2.42 -0.71
C LEU A 136 -18.38 2.80 -0.34
N ALA A 137 -19.30 2.89 -1.32
CA ALA A 137 -20.71 3.21 -1.06
C ALA A 137 -21.38 2.32 0.01
N PRO A 138 -21.07 1.01 0.12
CA PRO A 138 -21.61 0.16 1.18
C PRO A 138 -21.07 0.45 2.59
N TRP A 139 -20.00 1.23 2.71
CA TRP A 139 -19.25 1.46 3.96
C TRP A 139 -19.38 2.90 4.48
N GLN A 140 -20.29 3.71 3.90
CA GLN A 140 -20.58 5.09 4.31
C GLN A 140 -21.65 5.21 5.42
N GLY A 141 -22.02 4.10 6.07
CA GLY A 141 -23.02 4.03 7.13
C GLY A 141 -22.45 3.69 8.50
#